data_AF-A0A9W9FWZ0-F1
#
_entry.id   AF-A0A9W9FWZ0-F1
#
_cell.length_a   1.000
_cell.length_b   1.000
_cell.length_c   1.000
_cell.angle_alpha   90.00
_cell.angle_beta   90.00
_cell.angle_gamma   90.00
#
_symmetry.space_group_name_H-M   'P 1'
#
loop_
_entity.id
_entity.type
_entity.pdbx_description
1 polymer ?
#
loop_
_entity_poly.entity_id
_entity_poly.type
_entity_poly.pdbx_seq_one_letter_code
_entity_poly.pdbx_strand_id
1 'polypeptide(L)'
;MTKIETRTVTSADGTQIWAERTGDFTQPAIVFLPGFGFSSTAFEKQFSDTKLQENLHLVRYVCRGHARSDQPTRDNAYTSNCMAEDFKAVCEALQITHPVLAGWYVVHSI
;
A
#
# COMPACT_ATOMS: atom_id res chain seq x y z
N MET A 1 6.90 6.55 20.83
CA MET A 1 5.97 6.97 19.76
C MET A 1 6.47 6.36 18.47
N THR A 2 5.69 5.49 17.86
CA THR A 2 6.03 4.84 16.59
C THR A 2 5.99 5.87 15.47
N LYS A 3 7.03 5.88 14.62
CA LYS A 3 7.15 6.83 13.51
C LYS A 3 6.16 6.44 12.42
N ILE A 4 5.23 7.35 12.10
CA ILE A 4 4.33 7.19 10.96
C ILE A 4 4.85 8.10 9.84
N GLU A 5 5.07 7.52 8.66
CA GLU A 5 5.42 8.27 7.46
C GLU A 5 4.37 8.04 6.38
N THR A 6 3.81 9.14 5.87
CA THR A 6 2.87 9.13 4.75
C THR A 6 3.54 9.71 3.51
N ARG A 7 3.28 9.11 2.34
CA ARG A 7 3.78 9.57 1.04
C ARG A 7 2.71 9.42 -0.03
N THR A 8 2.74 10.32 -1.00
CA THR A 8 2.07 10.12 -2.29
C THR A 8 3.14 9.71 -3.31
N VAL A 9 2.91 8.59 -3.99
CA VAL A 9 3.84 7.95 -4.90
C VAL A 9 3.27 8.00 -6.31
N THR A 10 4.09 8.31 -7.30
CA THR A 10 3.68 8.32 -8.70
C THR A 10 3.85 6.93 -9.30
N SER A 11 2.76 6.33 -9.77
CA SER A 11 2.77 5.08 -10.53
C SER A 11 3.29 5.27 -11.95
N ALA A 12 3.58 4.18 -12.67
CA ALA A 12 4.19 4.20 -13.99
C ALA A 12 3.40 5.03 -15.02
N ASP A 13 2.08 5.04 -14.91
CA ASP A 13 1.16 5.78 -15.77
C ASP A 13 0.81 7.20 -15.25
N GLY A 14 1.53 7.68 -14.24
CA GLY A 14 1.33 8.99 -13.61
C GLY A 14 0.24 9.03 -12.54
N THR A 15 -0.44 7.91 -12.25
CA THR A 15 -1.47 7.84 -11.20
C THR A 15 -0.83 8.05 -9.82
N GLN A 16 -1.38 8.96 -9.01
CA GLN A 16 -0.89 9.21 -7.66
C GLN A 16 -1.49 8.21 -6.66
N ILE A 17 -0.61 7.49 -5.97
CA ILE A 17 -0.94 6.45 -5.00
C ILE A 17 -0.54 6.90 -3.60
N TRP A 18 -1.52 6.99 -2.70
CA TRP A 18 -1.27 7.28 -1.30
C TRP A 18 -0.76 6.03 -0.58
N ALA A 19 0.34 6.17 0.16
CA ALA A 19 0.94 5.11 0.97
C ALA A 19 1.34 5.62 2.36
N GLU A 20 1.37 4.73 3.33
CA GLU A 20 1.80 4.98 4.70
C GLU A 20 2.62 3.81 5.21
N ARG A 21 3.68 4.11 5.96
CA ARG A 21 4.46 3.13 6.70
C ARG A 21 4.58 3.48 8.17
N THR A 22 4.66 2.47 9.01
CA THR A 22 4.87 2.55 10.46
C THR A 22 5.64 1.32 10.96
N GLY A 23 5.97 1.29 12.25
CA GLY A 23 6.74 0.23 12.88
C GLY A 23 8.25 0.42 12.76
N ASP A 24 9.00 -0.67 12.84
CA ASP A 24 10.46 -0.68 12.70
C ASP A 24 10.85 -0.94 11.24
N PHE A 25 11.35 0.10 10.56
CA PHE A 25 11.71 0.04 9.14
C PHE A 25 12.92 -0.86 8.83
N THR A 26 13.63 -1.33 9.86
CA THR A 26 14.74 -2.29 9.72
C THR A 26 14.29 -3.75 9.73
N GLN A 27 13.03 -4.00 10.11
CA GLN A 27 12.43 -5.33 10.17
C GLN A 27 11.80 -5.73 8.83
N PRO A 28 11.42 -7.02 8.66
CA PRO A 28 10.70 -7.46 7.47
C PRO A 28 9.46 -6.60 7.18
N ALA A 29 9.30 -6.24 5.90
CA ALA A 29 8.20 -5.40 5.46
C ALA A 29 6.98 -6.22 5.09
N ILE A 30 5.82 -5.83 5.62
CA ILE A 30 4.52 -6.34 5.21
C ILE A 30 3.74 -5.22 4.54
N VAL A 31 3.37 -5.43 3.27
CA VAL A 31 2.55 -4.50 2.51
C VAL A 31 1.10 -5.00 2.53
N PHE A 32 0.25 -4.25 3.21
CA PHE A 32 -1.17 -4.51 3.36
C PHE A 32 -1.95 -3.84 2.24
N LEU A 33 -2.77 -4.63 1.57
CA LEU A 33 -3.55 -4.16 0.44
C LEU A 33 -5.03 -4.49 0.59
N PRO A 34 -5.88 -3.47 0.84
CA PRO A 34 -7.31 -3.70 1.00
C PRO A 34 -7.94 -3.98 -0.37
N GLY A 35 -8.86 -4.96 -0.40
CA GLY A 35 -9.62 -5.29 -1.61
C GLY A 35 -10.69 -4.25 -1.94
N PHE A 36 -11.40 -4.50 -3.05
CA PHE A 36 -12.45 -3.62 -3.56
C PHE A 36 -13.47 -3.18 -2.50
N GLY A 37 -13.79 -1.89 -2.49
CA GLY A 37 -14.77 -1.30 -1.57
C GLY A 37 -14.26 -1.02 -0.15
N PHE A 38 -13.00 -1.37 0.14
CA PHE A 38 -12.36 -1.05 1.42
C PHE A 38 -11.39 0.14 1.27
N SER A 39 -11.06 0.76 2.39
CA SER A 39 -9.99 1.76 2.49
C SER A 39 -8.84 1.22 3.32
N SER A 40 -7.75 1.99 3.45
CA SER A 40 -6.60 1.65 4.30
C SER A 40 -6.96 1.40 5.78
N THR A 41 -8.14 1.86 6.23
CA THR A 41 -8.67 1.59 7.58
C THR A 41 -9.04 0.14 7.84
N ALA A 42 -9.16 -0.70 6.78
CA ALA A 42 -9.42 -2.13 6.92
C ALA A 42 -8.40 -2.86 7.82
N PHE A 43 -7.17 -2.33 7.89
CA PHE A 43 -6.08 -2.90 8.67
C PHE A 43 -5.75 -2.11 9.94
N GLU A 44 -6.64 -1.24 10.41
CA GLU A 44 -6.35 -0.37 11.56
C GLU A 44 -5.98 -1.16 12.82
N LYS A 45 -6.54 -2.36 13.01
CA LYS A 45 -6.18 -3.25 14.12
C LYS A 45 -4.72 -3.73 14.04
N GLN A 46 -4.22 -4.03 12.84
CA GLN A 46 -2.82 -4.40 12.64
C GLN A 46 -1.91 -3.18 12.80
N PHE A 47 -2.35 -2.02 12.31
CA PHE A 47 -1.58 -0.77 12.37
C PHE A 47 -1.57 -0.11 13.74
N SER A 48 -2.43 -0.52 14.67
CA SER A 48 -2.45 -0.06 16.07
C SER A 48 -1.88 -1.09 17.06
N ASP A 49 -1.52 -2.29 16.59
CA ASP A 49 -0.91 -3.33 17.43
C ASP A 49 0.57 -3.00 17.67
N THR A 50 0.89 -2.64 18.91
CA THR A 50 2.26 -2.27 19.33
C THR A 50 3.25 -3.40 19.07
N LYS A 51 2.86 -4.67 19.27
CA LYS A 51 3.76 -5.80 19.06
C LYS A 51 4.09 -5.98 17.58
N LEU A 52 3.12 -5.75 16.69
CA LEU A 52 3.40 -5.75 15.24
C LEU A 52 4.30 -4.57 14.85
N GLN A 53 4.03 -3.38 15.37
CA GLN A 53 4.87 -2.21 15.10
C GLN A 53 6.32 -2.37 15.59
N GLU A 54 6.54 -3.02 16.73
CA GLU A 54 7.87 -3.27 17.28
C GLU A 54 8.69 -4.29 16.48
N ASN A 55 8.03 -5.22 15.78
CA ASN A 55 8.69 -6.37 15.15
C ASN A 55 8.63 -6.35 13.62
N LEU A 56 7.92 -5.40 13.01
CA LEU A 56 7.67 -5.38 11.57
C LEU A 56 7.67 -3.95 11.01
N HIS A 57 8.05 -3.85 9.74
CA HIS A 57 7.83 -2.66 8.92
C HIS A 57 6.44 -2.79 8.27
N LEU A 58 5.44 -2.11 8.83
CA LEU A 58 4.06 -2.18 8.35
C LEU A 58 3.81 -1.11 7.30
N VAL A 59 3.32 -1.51 6.13
CA VAL A 59 3.06 -0.60 5.01
C VAL A 59 1.65 -0.82 4.51
N ARG A 60 0.88 0.24 4.29
CA ARG A 60 -0.43 0.18 3.64
C ARG A 60 -0.49 1.24 2.56
N TYR A 61 -1.13 0.93 1.45
CA TYR A 61 -1.45 1.94 0.46
C TYR A 61 -2.90 1.83 0.02
N VAL A 62 -3.41 2.92 -0.54
CA VAL A 62 -4.77 2.99 -1.05
C VAL A 62 -4.72 2.68 -2.54
N CYS A 63 -5.48 1.68 -2.98
CA CYS A 63 -5.56 1.33 -4.40
C CYS A 63 -6.01 2.52 -5.24
N ARG A 64 -5.54 2.59 -6.49
CA ARG A 64 -6.14 3.48 -7.49
C ARG A 64 -7.66 3.32 -7.54
N GLY A 65 -8.38 4.41 -7.81
CA GLY A 65 -9.85 4.44 -7.80
C GLY A 65 -10.47 4.56 -6.41
N HIS A 66 -9.68 4.64 -5.34
CA HIS A 66 -10.20 4.66 -3.96
C HIS A 66 -9.64 5.83 -3.14
N ALA A 67 -10.49 6.41 -2.29
CA ALA A 67 -10.17 7.34 -1.22
C ALA A 67 -9.09 8.39 -1.57
N ARG A 68 -7.87 8.23 -1.04
CA ARG A 68 -6.77 9.21 -1.13
C ARG A 68 -5.89 9.06 -2.36
N SER A 69 -6.08 8.00 -3.13
CA SER A 69 -5.38 7.81 -4.40
C SER A 69 -6.23 8.34 -5.54
N ASP A 70 -5.57 8.63 -6.65
CA ASP A 70 -6.24 9.12 -7.84
C ASP A 70 -7.28 8.12 -8.36
N GLN A 71 -8.32 8.66 -8.98
CA GLN A 71 -9.41 7.91 -9.62
C GLN A 71 -9.38 8.15 -11.13
N PRO A 72 -8.42 7.55 -11.85
CA PRO A 72 -8.28 7.75 -13.28
C PRO A 72 -9.53 7.27 -14.03
N THR A 73 -9.94 8.01 -15.05
CA THR A 73 -11.18 7.77 -15.83
C THR A 73 -10.91 7.17 -17.21
N ARG A 74 -9.64 6.98 -17.59
CA ARG A 74 -9.27 6.33 -18.86
C ARG A 74 -9.66 4.84 -18.86
N ASP A 75 -10.09 4.33 -20.00
CA ASP A 75 -10.68 2.99 -20.13
C ASP A 75 -9.78 1.84 -19.64
N ASN A 76 -8.46 2.00 -19.75
CA ASN A 76 -7.47 0.98 -19.37
C ASN A 76 -6.79 1.24 -18.01
N ALA A 77 -7.34 2.11 -17.17
CA ALA A 77 -6.67 2.49 -15.92
C ALA A 77 -6.66 1.40 -14.83
N TYR A 78 -7.47 0.34 -14.98
CA TYR A 78 -7.69 -0.66 -13.93
C TYR A 78 -7.28 -2.08 -14.37
N THR A 79 -6.28 -2.17 -15.25
CA THR A 79 -5.70 -3.48 -15.62
C THR A 79 -4.85 -4.05 -14.48
N SER A 80 -4.64 -5.37 -14.46
CA SER A 80 -3.72 -6.01 -13.50
C SER A 80 -2.31 -5.43 -13.56
N ASN A 81 -1.80 -5.12 -14.76
CA ASN A 81 -0.48 -4.50 -14.94
C ASN A 81 -0.39 -3.16 -14.21
N CYS A 82 -1.41 -2.32 -14.35
CA CYS A 82 -1.47 -1.03 -13.65
C CYS A 82 -1.43 -1.19 -12.12
N MET A 83 -2.06 -2.23 -11.57
CA MET A 83 -2.06 -2.47 -10.13
C MET A 83 -0.72 -3.04 -9.64
N ALA A 84 -0.09 -3.91 -10.42
CA ALA A 84 1.28 -4.37 -10.18
C ALA A 84 2.29 -3.20 -10.24
N GLU A 85 2.10 -2.25 -11.15
CA GLU A 85 2.90 -1.02 -11.24
C GLU A 85 2.71 -0.12 -10.02
N ASP A 86 1.48 -0.01 -9.48
CA ASP A 86 1.24 0.71 -8.21
C ASP A 86 2.01 0.07 -7.05
N PHE A 87 1.89 -1.26 -6.92
CA PHE A 87 2.57 -2.01 -5.88
C PHE A 87 4.09 -1.83 -5.96
N LYS A 88 4.64 -1.96 -7.18
CA LYS A 88 6.06 -1.75 -7.45
C LYS A 88 6.48 -0.33 -7.09
N ALA A 89 5.74 0.69 -7.53
CA ALA A 89 6.07 2.08 -7.26
C ALA A 89 6.09 2.37 -5.74
N VAL A 90 5.12 1.84 -4.99
CA VAL A 90 5.08 1.97 -3.53
C VAL A 90 6.30 1.31 -2.88
N CYS A 91 6.67 0.09 -3.31
CA CYS A 91 7.84 -0.60 -2.79
C CYS A 91 9.13 0.17 -3.09
N GLU A 92 9.31 0.65 -4.33
CA GLU A 92 10.48 1.44 -4.73
C GLU A 92 10.57 2.76 -3.96
N ALA A 93 9.47 3.50 -3.86
CA ALA A 93 9.43 4.79 -3.16
C ALA A 93 9.69 4.69 -1.65
N LEU A 94 9.37 3.54 -1.04
CA LEU A 94 9.63 3.25 0.37
C LEU A 94 10.90 2.42 0.60
N GLN A 95 11.65 2.13 -0.48
CA GLN A 95 12.91 1.36 -0.46
C GLN A 95 12.75 -0.06 0.12
N ILE A 96 11.69 -0.75 -0.28
CA ILE A 96 11.34 -2.10 0.17
C ILE A 96 11.72 -3.11 -0.91
N THR A 97 12.67 -4.00 -0.62
CA THR A 97 13.20 -4.98 -1.57
C THR A 97 12.54 -6.35 -1.48
N HIS A 98 12.15 -6.80 -0.29
CA HIS A 98 11.56 -8.13 -0.06
C HIS A 98 10.26 -8.03 0.75
N PRO A 99 9.19 -7.45 0.16
CA PRO A 99 7.92 -7.34 0.84
C PRO A 99 7.21 -8.69 0.96
N VAL A 100 6.56 -8.93 2.09
CA VAL A 100 5.45 -9.89 2.19
C VAL A 100 4.16 -9.16 1.86
N LEU A 101 3.43 -9.62 0.84
CA LEU A 101 2.13 -9.05 0.48
C LEU A 101 1.02 -9.68 1.33
N ALA A 102 0.31 -8.83 2.09
CA ALA A 102 -0.89 -9.19 2.84
C ALA A 102 -2.13 -8.61 2.13
N GLY A 103 -2.63 -9.31 1.11
CA GLY A 103 -3.81 -8.94 0.35
C GLY A 103 -5.10 -9.47 0.97
N TRP A 104 -6.16 -8.66 1.01
CA TRP A 104 -7.50 -9.11 1.44
C TRP A 104 -8.52 -8.92 0.32
N TYR A 105 -9.29 -9.97 0.02
CA TYR A 105 -10.34 -9.98 -1.00
C TYR A 105 -9.81 -9.74 -2.42
N VAL A 106 -10.62 -9.23 -3.36
CA VAL A 106 -10.22 -9.02 -4.77
C VAL A 106 -9.19 -7.89 -4.87
N VAL A 107 -7.96 -8.21 -4.52
CA VAL A 107 -6.76 -7.65 -5.11
C VAL A 107 -6.68 -8.24 -6.51
N HIS A 108 -7.11 -7.49 -7.53
CA HIS A 108 -7.00 -7.97 -8.91
C HIS A 108 -5.53 -8.36 -9.14
N SER A 109 -5.32 -9.58 -9.60
CA SER A 109 -4.04 -10.30 -9.69
C SER A 109 -2.83 -9.38 -9.78
N ILE A 110 -2.08 -9.28 -8.67
CA ILE A 110 -0.82 -8.53 -8.52
C ILE A 110 0.34 -9.49 -8.76
#